data_AF-A4YC42-F1
#
_entry.id   AF-A4YC42-F1
#
_cell.length_a   1.000
_cell.length_b   1.000
_cell.length_c   1.000
_cell.angle_alpha   90.00
_cell.angle_beta   90.00
_cell.angle_gamma   90.00
#
_symmetry.space_group_name_H-M   'P 1'
#
loop_
_entity.id
_entity.type
_entity.pdbx_description
1 polymer ?
#
loop_
_entity_poly.entity_id
_entity_poly.type
_entity_poly.pdbx_seq_one_letter_code
_entity_poly.pdbx_strand_id
1 'polypeptide(L)'
;MAPAIKVLFLCTHNACRSILAEAIGRDLLIKLEDVTSAKWQFASAGSAPAGVVHPQTLLQLAHRGYSTEGLSSKNWDVMADFTPDLVITVCDSAAGETCPLWLGHTLKLHWGLPDPTSTDPADMDAQFSSVIGTLEKRITALISLPLSAGIDAQKVSLQSIASQFPLT
;
A
#
# COMPACT_ATOMS: atom_id res chain seq x y z
N MET A 1 7.79 -2.38 24.57
CA MET A 1 7.98 -2.03 23.14
C MET A 1 6.71 -1.35 22.68
N ALA A 2 6.80 -0.25 21.92
CA ALA A 2 5.61 0.36 21.33
C ALA A 2 5.01 -0.60 20.29
N PRO A 3 3.67 -0.65 20.12
CA PRO A 3 3.05 -1.48 19.10
C PRO A 3 3.48 -1.05 17.69
N ALA A 4 3.49 -1.99 16.75
CA ALA A 4 3.78 -1.71 15.35
C ALA A 4 2.71 -0.77 14.76
N ILE A 5 3.15 0.17 13.91
CA ILE A 5 2.28 1.03 13.12
C ILE A 5 1.65 0.22 12.00
N LYS A 6 0.33 0.21 11.98
CA LYS A 6 -0.46 -0.55 11.02
C LYS A 6 -0.90 0.34 9.86
N VAL A 7 -0.51 -0.07 8.66
CA VAL A 7 -0.79 0.64 7.41
C VAL A 7 -1.71 -0.21 6.55
N LEU A 8 -2.85 0.37 6.16
CA LEU A 8 -3.83 -0.25 5.27
C LEU A 8 -3.84 0.47 3.91
N PHE A 9 -3.42 -0.25 2.86
CA PHE A 9 -3.50 0.23 1.48
C PHE A 9 -4.88 -0.07 0.89
N LEU A 10 -5.55 0.95 0.36
CA LEU A 10 -6.89 0.83 -0.20
C LEU A 10 -6.89 1.14 -1.70
N CYS A 11 -7.50 0.24 -2.47
CA CYS A 11 -7.95 0.52 -3.83
C CYS A 11 -9.30 -0.16 -4.06
N THR A 12 -10.07 0.26 -5.07
CA THR A 12 -11.45 -0.22 -5.27
C THR A 12 -11.54 -1.75 -5.32
N HIS A 13 -10.76 -2.41 -6.19
CA HIS A 13 -10.88 -3.84 -6.45
C HIS A 13 -9.94 -4.74 -5.64
N ASN A 14 -8.98 -4.18 -4.90
CA ASN A 14 -7.93 -4.94 -4.20
C ASN A 14 -7.34 -6.10 -5.02
N ALA A 15 -7.03 -5.82 -6.28
CA ALA A 15 -6.55 -6.82 -7.22
C ALA A 15 -5.15 -6.52 -7.77
N CYS A 16 -4.73 -5.24 -7.74
CA CYS A 16 -3.47 -4.79 -8.33
C CYS A 16 -2.69 -3.84 -7.41
N ARG A 17 -2.92 -2.51 -7.51
CA ARG A 17 -2.10 -1.47 -6.83
C ARG A 17 -1.94 -1.67 -5.33
N SER A 18 -3.03 -1.94 -4.60
CA SER A 18 -2.94 -2.13 -3.15
C SER A 18 -2.28 -3.45 -2.76
N ILE A 19 -2.42 -4.49 -3.60
CA ILE A 19 -1.72 -5.77 -3.44
C ILE A 19 -0.20 -5.60 -3.67
N LEU A 20 0.19 -4.84 -4.71
CA LEU A 20 1.59 -4.49 -4.95
C LEU A 20 2.17 -3.77 -3.72
N ALA A 21 1.47 -2.79 -3.17
CA ALA A 21 1.92 -2.03 -2.01
C ALA A 21 2.07 -2.91 -0.75
N GLU A 22 1.12 -3.80 -0.48
CA GLU A 22 1.21 -4.78 0.63
C GLU A 22 2.44 -5.68 0.49
N ALA A 23 2.64 -6.27 -0.69
CA ALA A 23 3.73 -7.20 -0.95
C ALA A 23 5.11 -6.52 -0.84
N ILE A 24 5.26 -5.36 -1.48
CA ILE A 24 6.51 -4.56 -1.42
C ILE A 24 6.81 -4.15 0.02
N GLY A 25 5.81 -3.66 0.76
CA GLY A 25 5.98 -3.26 2.15
C GLY A 25 6.45 -4.42 3.03
N ARG A 26 5.80 -5.59 2.94
CA ARG A 26 6.19 -6.78 3.72
C ARG A 26 7.61 -7.23 3.41
N ASP A 27 7.97 -7.29 2.14
CA ASP A 27 9.30 -7.73 1.72
C ASP A 27 10.41 -6.75 2.15
N LEU A 28 10.16 -5.44 2.04
CA LEU A 28 11.09 -4.43 2.55
C LEU A 28 11.33 -4.58 4.06
N LEU A 29 10.30 -4.93 4.86
CA LEU A 29 10.49 -5.16 6.30
C LEU A 29 11.34 -6.40 6.59
N ILE A 30 11.23 -7.47 5.78
CA ILE A 30 12.08 -8.66 5.93
C ILE A 30 13.54 -8.33 5.62
N LYS A 31 13.79 -7.49 4.62
CA LYS A 31 15.13 -7.06 4.22
C LYS A 31 15.80 -6.12 5.24
N LEU A 32 15.03 -5.48 6.12
CA LEU A 32 15.54 -4.64 7.19
C LEU A 32 15.81 -5.48 8.44
N GLU A 33 17.06 -5.90 8.64
CA GLU A 33 17.50 -6.77 9.76
C GLU A 33 17.47 -6.13 11.16
N ASP A 34 16.83 -4.96 11.35
CA ASP A 34 16.88 -4.18 12.60
C ASP A 34 15.48 -3.99 13.23
N VAL A 35 15.45 -3.40 14.43
CA VAL A 35 14.28 -3.03 15.25
C VAL A 35 13.19 -2.29 14.47
N THR A 36 13.50 -1.71 13.31
CA THR A 36 12.54 -1.06 12.40
C THR A 36 11.51 -2.01 11.82
N SER A 37 11.85 -3.28 11.57
CA SER A 37 10.89 -4.30 11.07
C SER A 37 9.73 -4.52 12.03
N ALA A 38 10.00 -4.52 13.35
CA ALA A 38 8.99 -4.63 14.40
C ALA A 38 8.08 -3.40 14.55
N LYS A 39 8.34 -2.30 13.81
CA LYS A 39 7.59 -1.05 13.91
C LYS A 39 6.47 -0.91 12.87
N TRP A 40 6.35 -1.83 11.92
CA TRP A 40 5.41 -1.68 10.81
C TRP A 40 4.64 -2.96 10.53
N GLN A 41 3.37 -2.81 10.15
CA GLN A 41 2.54 -3.90 9.65
C GLN A 41 1.76 -3.43 8.43
N PHE A 42 1.87 -4.17 7.31
CA PHE A 42 1.23 -3.81 6.04
C PHE A 42 0.12 -4.79 5.66
N ALA A 43 -1.02 -4.23 5.28
CA ALA A 43 -2.15 -4.95 4.72
C ALA A 43 -2.82 -4.12 3.62
N SER A 44 -3.66 -4.78 2.81
CA SER A 44 -4.48 -4.14 1.81
C SER A 44 -5.90 -4.66 1.80
N ALA A 45 -6.81 -3.85 1.28
CA ALA A 45 -8.20 -4.20 1.04
C ALA A 45 -8.80 -3.31 -0.05
N GLY A 46 -10.08 -3.54 -0.35
CA GLY A 46 -10.85 -2.73 -1.27
C GLY A 46 -12.32 -2.60 -0.88
N SER A 47 -12.96 -1.57 -1.41
CA SER A 47 -14.37 -1.27 -1.20
C SER A 47 -15.29 -2.21 -2.00
N ALA A 48 -14.85 -2.61 -3.19
CA ALA A 48 -15.54 -3.54 -4.08
C ALA A 48 -14.51 -4.57 -4.62
N PRO A 49 -13.99 -5.47 -3.77
CA PRO A 49 -12.92 -6.39 -4.16
C PRO A 49 -13.32 -7.28 -5.33
N ALA A 50 -12.37 -7.56 -6.23
CA ALA A 50 -12.57 -8.49 -7.34
C ALA A 50 -12.73 -9.95 -6.89
N GLY A 51 -12.36 -10.27 -5.64
CA GLY A 51 -12.38 -11.62 -5.08
C GLY A 51 -11.18 -12.48 -5.48
N VAL A 52 -10.39 -12.02 -6.45
CA VAL A 52 -9.13 -12.64 -6.88
C VAL A 52 -8.07 -11.57 -7.12
N VAL A 53 -6.81 -11.89 -6.80
CA VAL A 53 -5.67 -11.04 -7.17
C VAL A 53 -5.46 -11.14 -8.68
N HIS A 54 -5.22 -10.01 -9.35
CA HIS A 54 -5.03 -10.01 -10.80
C HIS A 54 -3.80 -10.85 -11.19
N PRO A 55 -3.89 -11.77 -12.16
CA PRO A 55 -2.78 -12.66 -12.50
C PRO A 55 -1.48 -11.92 -12.86
N GLN A 56 -1.58 -10.82 -13.62
CA GLN A 56 -0.42 -9.99 -13.95
C GLN A 56 0.26 -9.40 -12.71
N THR A 57 -0.51 -9.06 -11.67
CA THR A 57 0.05 -8.56 -10.41
C THR A 57 0.92 -9.62 -9.74
N LEU A 58 0.44 -10.88 -9.68
CA LEU A 58 1.21 -11.99 -9.12
C LEU A 58 2.47 -12.28 -9.95
N LEU A 59 2.34 -12.25 -11.29
CA LEU A 59 3.46 -12.44 -12.21
C LEU A 59 4.56 -11.38 -11.99
N GLN A 60 4.18 -10.11 -11.93
CA GLN A 60 5.12 -9.00 -11.77
C GLN A 60 5.79 -9.00 -10.39
N LEU A 61 5.05 -9.37 -9.33
CA LEU A 61 5.64 -9.57 -8.01
C LEU A 61 6.67 -10.70 -8.02
N ALA A 62 6.33 -11.86 -8.60
CA ALA A 62 7.22 -13.00 -8.71
C ALA A 62 8.48 -12.67 -9.52
N HIS A 63 8.36 -11.96 -10.65
CA HIS A 63 9.50 -11.51 -11.47
C HIS A 63 10.47 -10.60 -10.71
N ARG A 64 9.97 -9.82 -9.75
CA ARG A 64 10.78 -8.93 -8.90
C ARG A 64 11.26 -9.61 -7.61
N GLY A 65 10.91 -10.87 -7.39
CA GLY A 65 11.28 -11.64 -6.21
C GLY A 65 10.46 -11.32 -4.95
N TYR A 66 9.31 -10.63 -5.08
CA TYR A 66 8.41 -10.37 -3.97
C TYR A 66 7.57 -11.61 -3.65
N SER A 67 7.45 -11.96 -2.36
CA SER A 67 6.57 -13.04 -1.94
C SER A 67 5.11 -12.72 -2.25
N THR A 68 4.40 -13.72 -2.78
CA THR A 68 2.96 -13.67 -3.04
C THR A 68 2.12 -14.41 -2.00
N GLU A 69 2.78 -14.99 -0.99
CA GLU A 69 2.14 -15.78 0.04
C GLU A 69 1.16 -14.94 0.88
N GLY A 70 -0.05 -15.47 1.10
CA GLY A 70 -1.09 -14.83 1.90
C GLY A 70 -1.75 -13.61 1.26
N LEU A 71 -1.35 -13.21 0.05
CA LEU A 71 -2.04 -12.15 -0.69
C LEU A 71 -3.43 -12.63 -1.11
N SER A 72 -4.42 -11.76 -0.95
CA SER A 72 -5.82 -12.06 -1.27
C SER A 72 -6.59 -10.78 -1.54
N SER A 73 -7.50 -10.83 -2.51
CA SER A 73 -8.45 -9.74 -2.76
C SER A 73 -9.60 -9.83 -1.75
N LYS A 74 -9.71 -8.83 -0.88
CA LYS A 74 -10.66 -8.83 0.25
C LYS A 74 -11.33 -7.49 0.45
N ASN A 75 -12.54 -7.54 1.01
CA ASN A 75 -13.30 -6.35 1.32
C ASN A 75 -12.70 -5.66 2.54
N TRP A 76 -12.72 -4.33 2.61
CA TRP A 76 -12.26 -3.60 3.78
C TRP A 76 -13.02 -3.93 5.07
N ASP A 77 -14.24 -4.48 5.00
CA ASP A 77 -15.09 -4.72 6.16
C ASP A 77 -14.51 -5.81 7.04
N VAL A 78 -13.76 -6.76 6.45
CA VAL A 78 -13.04 -7.81 7.18
C VAL A 78 -11.79 -7.28 7.89
N MET A 79 -11.44 -6.00 7.67
CA MET A 79 -10.27 -5.33 8.25
C MET A 79 -10.63 -4.47 9.47
N ALA A 80 -11.87 -4.51 9.96
CA ALA A 80 -12.28 -3.73 11.13
C ALA A 80 -11.37 -3.97 12.36
N ASP A 81 -11.03 -5.24 12.61
CA ASP A 81 -10.14 -5.64 13.72
C ASP A 81 -8.66 -5.35 13.45
N PHE A 82 -8.30 -4.98 12.22
CA PHE A 82 -6.93 -4.59 11.90
C PHE A 82 -6.55 -3.27 12.58
N THR A 83 -7.51 -2.37 12.82
CA THR A 83 -7.32 -1.07 13.51
C THR A 83 -6.12 -0.28 12.96
N PRO A 84 -6.13 0.18 11.69
CA PRO A 84 -5.01 0.86 11.08
C PRO A 84 -4.75 2.23 11.73
N ASP A 85 -3.47 2.54 11.92
CA ASP A 85 -2.98 3.87 12.31
C ASP A 85 -2.89 4.79 11.08
N LEU A 86 -2.68 4.19 9.90
CA LEU A 86 -2.57 4.88 8.62
C LEU A 86 -3.36 4.17 7.53
N VAL A 87 -4.15 4.93 6.78
CA VAL A 87 -4.78 4.50 5.54
C VAL A 87 -4.16 5.25 4.38
N ILE A 88 -3.77 4.51 3.34
CA ILE A 88 -3.24 5.07 2.10
C ILE A 88 -4.11 4.60 0.94
N THR A 89 -4.86 5.51 0.33
CA THR A 89 -5.58 5.21 -0.91
C THR A 89 -4.63 5.31 -2.10
N VAL A 90 -4.63 4.30 -2.97
CA VAL A 90 -3.71 4.21 -4.13
C VAL A 90 -4.39 4.35 -5.48
N CYS A 91 -5.71 4.54 -5.50
CA CYS A 91 -6.46 4.93 -6.68
C CYS A 91 -7.41 6.10 -6.35
N ASP A 92 -7.70 6.93 -7.34
CA ASP A 92 -8.53 8.12 -7.17
C ASP A 92 -9.96 7.75 -6.78
N SER A 93 -10.49 6.66 -7.33
CA SER A 93 -11.80 6.12 -6.99
C SER A 93 -11.91 5.80 -5.49
N ALA A 94 -10.91 5.12 -4.91
CA ALA A 94 -10.90 4.84 -3.47
C ALA A 94 -10.69 6.08 -2.61
N ALA A 95 -10.06 7.13 -3.14
CA ALA A 95 -9.94 8.42 -2.45
C ALA A 95 -11.28 9.17 -2.37
N GLY A 96 -12.15 9.01 -3.37
CA GLY A 96 -13.48 9.62 -3.42
C GLY A 96 -14.59 8.83 -2.74
N GLU A 97 -14.32 7.59 -2.33
CA GLU A 97 -15.30 6.73 -1.67
C GLU A 97 -15.53 7.11 -0.20
N THR A 98 -16.78 6.97 0.25
CA THR A 98 -17.11 7.19 1.66
C THR A 98 -16.48 6.06 2.49
N CYS A 99 -15.41 6.39 3.21
CA CYS A 99 -14.75 5.43 4.09
C CYS A 99 -15.73 4.93 5.17
N PRO A 100 -15.63 3.66 5.58
CA PRO A 100 -16.44 3.12 6.68
C PRO A 100 -16.13 3.83 8.00
N LEU A 101 -17.12 3.83 8.92
CA LEU A 101 -17.06 4.57 10.18
C LEU A 101 -15.87 4.17 11.07
N TRP A 102 -15.45 2.89 11.03
CA TRP A 102 -14.32 2.40 11.81
C TRP A 102 -12.96 2.97 11.36
N LEU A 103 -12.89 3.61 10.19
CA LEU A 103 -11.74 4.38 9.71
C LEU A 103 -11.84 5.88 10.03
N GLY A 104 -12.82 6.30 10.82
CA GLY A 104 -13.12 7.72 11.07
C GLY A 104 -11.99 8.49 11.76
N HIS A 105 -11.23 7.85 12.64
CA HIS A 105 -10.16 8.49 13.41
C HIS A 105 -8.75 8.23 12.86
N THR A 106 -8.62 7.41 11.82
CA THR A 106 -7.33 7.02 11.23
C THR A 106 -6.78 8.13 10.34
N LEU A 107 -5.46 8.36 10.37
CA LEU A 107 -4.80 9.28 9.45
C LEU A 107 -4.93 8.75 8.01
N LYS A 108 -5.34 9.61 7.07
CA LYS A 108 -5.57 9.24 5.66
C LYS A 108 -4.63 10.01 4.74
N LEU A 109 -4.00 9.28 3.83
CA LEU A 109 -3.17 9.82 2.76
C LEU A 109 -3.66 9.28 1.42
N HIS A 110 -3.25 9.96 0.35
CA HIS A 110 -3.53 9.54 -1.00
C HIS A 110 -2.25 9.49 -1.83
N TRP A 111 -1.97 8.31 -2.38
CA TRP A 111 -0.86 8.01 -3.27
C TRP A 111 -1.42 7.60 -4.64
N GLY A 112 -2.04 8.54 -5.35
CA GLY A 112 -2.61 8.30 -6.68
C GLY A 112 -1.60 7.61 -7.60
N LEU A 113 -2.05 6.49 -8.19
CA LEU A 113 -1.31 5.67 -9.15
C LEU A 113 -2.25 5.24 -10.27
N PRO A 114 -1.81 5.31 -11.54
CA PRO A 114 -2.60 4.83 -12.67
C PRO A 114 -2.86 3.33 -12.54
N ASP A 115 -3.93 2.85 -13.16
CA ASP A 115 -4.19 1.41 -13.21
C ASP A 115 -3.28 0.76 -14.27
N PRO A 116 -2.27 -0.05 -13.89
CA PRO A 116 -1.36 -0.62 -14.87
C PRO A 116 -2.05 -1.68 -15.74
N THR A 117 -3.27 -2.11 -15.41
CA THR A 117 -4.04 -3.07 -16.21
C THR A 117 -4.95 -2.41 -17.25
N SER A 118 -5.07 -1.08 -17.26
CA SER A 118 -5.93 -0.34 -18.20
C SER A 118 -5.19 0.19 -19.43
N THR A 119 -3.97 -0.28 -19.68
CA THR A 119 -3.16 0.04 -20.86
C THR A 119 -3.18 -1.10 -21.87
N ASP A 120 -2.59 -0.88 -23.05
CA ASP A 120 -2.41 -1.93 -24.04
C ASP A 120 -1.50 -3.04 -23.50
N PRO A 121 -1.75 -4.33 -23.83
CA PRO A 121 -0.93 -5.44 -23.35
C PRO A 121 0.58 -5.29 -23.63
N ALA A 122 0.95 -4.59 -24.70
CA ALA A 122 2.34 -4.33 -25.05
C ALA A 122 3.05 -3.36 -24.08
N ASP A 123 2.31 -2.45 -23.44
CA ASP A 123 2.83 -1.43 -22.52
C ASP A 123 2.64 -1.82 -21.05
N MET A 124 1.86 -2.87 -20.78
CA MET A 124 1.46 -3.30 -19.43
C MET A 124 2.67 -3.52 -18.52
N ASP A 125 3.70 -4.23 -18.99
CA ASP A 125 4.90 -4.52 -18.18
C ASP A 125 5.68 -3.25 -17.80
N ALA A 126 5.73 -2.27 -18.71
CA ALA A 126 6.35 -0.98 -18.45
C ALA A 126 5.56 -0.19 -17.41
N GLN A 127 4.22 -0.19 -17.51
CA GLN A 127 3.34 0.45 -16.52
C GLN A 127 3.44 -0.20 -15.14
N PHE A 128 3.44 -1.53 -15.07
CA PHE A 128 3.69 -2.24 -13.81
C PHE A 128 5.06 -1.89 -13.23
N SER A 129 6.10 -1.83 -14.07
CA SER A 129 7.45 -1.47 -13.63
C SER A 129 7.54 -0.05 -13.07
N SER A 130 6.88 0.92 -13.70
CA SER A 130 6.78 2.30 -13.21
C SER A 130 6.03 2.36 -11.87
N VAL A 131 4.85 1.74 -11.78
CA VAL A 131 4.05 1.69 -10.55
C VAL A 131 4.81 1.04 -9.39
N ILE A 132 5.47 -0.11 -9.63
CA ILE A 132 6.27 -0.81 -8.63
C ILE A 132 7.43 0.08 -8.17
N GLY A 133 8.19 0.67 -9.10
CA GLY A 133 9.32 1.54 -8.75
C GLY A 133 8.91 2.78 -7.94
N THR A 134 7.75 3.36 -8.24
CA THR A 134 7.18 4.45 -7.43
C THR A 134 6.76 3.98 -6.05
N LEU A 135 6.11 2.82 -5.93
CA LEU A 135 5.72 2.24 -4.64
C LEU A 135 6.94 1.91 -3.77
N GLU A 136 7.99 1.31 -4.35
CA GLU A 136 9.25 1.03 -3.65
C GLU A 136 9.83 2.29 -3.02
N LYS A 137 9.92 3.39 -3.79
CA LYS A 137 10.43 4.68 -3.28
C LYS A 137 9.55 5.25 -2.17
N ARG A 138 8.22 5.28 -2.37
CA ARG A 138 7.26 5.84 -1.40
C ARG A 138 7.24 5.04 -0.09
N ILE A 139 7.24 3.71 -0.18
CA ILE A 139 7.23 2.82 1.00
C ILE A 139 8.58 2.89 1.72
N THR A 140 9.70 2.96 1.00
CA THR A 140 11.02 3.16 1.61
C THR A 140 11.08 4.47 2.39
N ALA A 141 10.55 5.56 1.82
CA ALA A 141 10.46 6.84 2.50
C ALA A 141 9.56 6.77 3.74
N LEU A 142 8.41 6.06 3.63
CA LEU A 142 7.48 5.84 4.75
C LEU A 142 8.17 5.13 5.92
N ILE A 143 8.81 3.99 5.67
CA ILE A 143 9.43 3.18 6.74
C ILE A 143 10.67 3.80 7.35
N SER A 144 11.28 4.77 6.67
CA SER A 144 12.45 5.52 7.13
C SER A 144 12.10 6.70 8.06
N LEU A 145 10.80 7.00 8.27
CA LEU A 145 10.40 8.12 9.11
C LEU A 145 10.75 7.88 10.60
N PRO A 146 11.22 8.90 11.33
CA PRO A 146 11.49 8.79 12.76
C PRO A 146 10.19 8.82 13.56
N LEU A 147 9.69 7.64 13.92
CA LEU A 147 8.41 7.46 14.63
C LEU A 147 8.50 7.60 16.16
N SER A 148 9.62 8.07 16.71
CA SER A 148 9.80 8.20 18.17
C SER A 148 8.76 9.11 18.83
N ALA A 149 8.21 10.08 18.09
CA ALA A 149 7.15 10.98 18.53
C ALA A 149 5.74 10.56 18.05
N GLY A 150 5.58 9.35 17.51
CA GLY A 150 4.32 8.84 16.97
C GLY A 150 4.03 9.29 15.54
N ILE A 151 2.95 8.75 14.96
CA ILE A 151 2.57 8.99 13.55
C ILE A 151 2.08 10.42 13.30
N ASP A 152 1.37 11.01 14.27
CA ASP A 152 0.82 12.36 14.15
C ASP A 152 1.91 13.43 14.03
N ALA A 153 3.03 13.25 14.74
CA ALA A 153 4.19 14.13 14.64
C ALA A 153 4.82 14.12 13.23
N GLN A 154 4.61 13.03 12.47
CA GLN A 154 5.12 12.87 11.12
C GLN A 154 4.10 13.23 10.03
N LYS A 155 2.94 13.77 10.39
CA LYS A 155 1.84 14.04 9.45
C LYS A 155 2.26 14.85 8.21
N VAL A 156 3.06 15.91 8.39
CA VAL A 156 3.54 16.74 7.26
C VAL A 156 4.45 15.93 6.34
N SER A 157 5.42 15.20 6.91
CA SER A 157 6.34 14.34 6.15
C SER A 157 5.56 13.29 5.36
N LEU A 158 4.63 12.60 6.03
CA LEU A 158 3.74 11.60 5.45
C LEU A 158 2.94 12.13 4.26
N GLN A 159 2.35 13.32 4.39
CA GLN A 159 1.57 13.97 3.33
C GLN A 159 2.43 14.33 2.10
N SER A 160 3.72 14.60 2.29
CA SER A 160 4.62 15.02 1.21
C SER A 160 5.22 13.85 0.40
N ILE A 161 5.16 12.61 0.87
CA ILE A 161 5.80 11.45 0.23
C ILE A 161 5.36 11.29 -1.23
N ALA A 162 4.06 11.41 -1.51
CA ALA A 162 3.53 11.24 -2.86
C ALA A 162 4.10 12.26 -3.86
N SER A 163 4.24 13.51 -3.43
CA SER A 163 4.81 14.59 -4.24
C SER A 163 6.32 14.52 -4.39
N GLN A 164 7.04 13.96 -3.42
CA GLN A 164 8.48 13.76 -3.50
C GLN A 164 8.85 12.66 -4.51
N PHE A 165 8.00 11.65 -4.63
CA PHE A 165 8.18 10.53 -5.55
C PHE A 165 6.99 10.46 -6.52
N PRO A 166 6.95 11.36 -7.52
CA PRO A 166 5.94 11.29 -8.57
C PRO A 166 6.12 10.01 -9.39
N LEU A 167 5.07 9.64 -10.13
CA LEU A 167 5.18 8.58 -11.12
C LEU A 167 6.19 9.01 -12.19
N THR A 168 7.13 8.12 -12.52
CA THR A 168 8.19 8.35 -13.54
C THR A 168 7.95 7.52 -14.77
#